data_AF-A0A1H8BIX1-F1
#
_entry.id   AF-A0A1H8BIX1-F1
#
_cell.length_a   1.000
_cell.length_b   1.000
_cell.length_c   1.000
_cell.angle_alpha   90.00
_cell.angle_beta   90.00
_cell.angle_gamma   90.00
#
_symmetry.space_group_name_H-M   'P 1'
#
loop_
_entity.id
_entity.type
_entity.pdbx_description
1 polymer ?
#
loop_
_entity_poly.entity_id
_entity_poly.type
_entity_poly.pdbx_seq_one_letter_code
_entity_poly.pdbx_strand_id
1 'polypeptide(L)'
;MGKASIPRKQLGAVGLAVAALVGGALTAAAPASASAASSTVTTAARHHVHTRHLCAAPKHVRTMSCLAEVRTDVTQAHVFAAHAVSADATPSGYGPGDLLSAYNLPANGGAGQTVAIVDAQDDPNAEADLATYRSQYGLPACTTANGCF
;
A
#
# COMPACT_ATOMS: atom_id res chain seq x y z
N MET A 1 -52.01 7.45 17.78
CA MET A 1 -52.31 8.61 18.66
C MET A 1 -50.97 9.18 19.14
N GLY A 2 -50.60 10.45 19.08
CA GLY A 2 -51.29 11.68 18.69
C GLY A 2 -50.31 12.68 18.03
N LYS A 3 -50.89 13.56 17.21
CA LYS A 3 -50.26 14.70 16.55
C LYS A 3 -50.28 15.92 17.49
N ALA A 4 -49.23 16.74 17.46
CA ALA A 4 -49.29 18.21 17.55
C ALA A 4 -47.86 18.76 17.31
N SER A 5 -47.53 19.40 16.19
CA SER A 5 -47.87 20.76 15.70
C SER A 5 -46.76 21.78 15.99
N ILE A 6 -46.21 22.33 14.91
CA ILE A 6 -45.09 23.29 14.78
C ILE A 6 -45.63 24.73 14.94
N PRO A 7 -44.78 25.73 15.28
CA PRO A 7 -44.65 26.82 14.32
C PRO A 7 -43.21 27.32 14.08
N ARG A 8 -43.00 27.69 12.81
CA ARG A 8 -41.82 28.32 12.20
C ARG A 8 -41.69 29.78 12.63
N LYS A 9 -40.46 30.30 12.69
CA LYS A 9 -40.18 31.71 12.40
C LYS A 9 -39.07 31.82 11.37
N GLN A 10 -39.43 32.29 10.19
CA GLN A 10 -38.53 32.86 9.20
C GLN A 10 -38.28 34.32 9.57
N LEU A 11 -37.10 34.84 9.23
CA LEU A 11 -36.93 36.25 8.87
C LEU A 11 -35.94 36.29 7.70
N GLY A 12 -36.46 36.54 6.50
CA GLY A 12 -35.66 36.98 5.36
C GLY A 12 -35.55 38.50 5.37
N ALA A 13 -34.52 39.02 4.69
CA ALA A 13 -34.49 40.41 4.25
C ALA A 13 -33.82 40.50 2.88
N VAL A 14 -34.66 40.65 1.85
CA VAL A 14 -34.32 41.21 0.55
C VAL A 14 -34.53 42.71 0.67
N GLY A 15 -33.58 43.52 0.21
CA GLY A 15 -33.70 44.98 0.13
C GLY A 15 -33.05 45.55 -1.12
N LEU A 16 -33.88 45.87 -2.13
CA LEU A 16 -33.68 46.93 -3.14
C LEU A 16 -33.84 48.30 -2.42
N ALA A 17 -33.29 49.47 -2.78
CA ALA A 17 -32.84 50.03 -4.06
C ALA A 17 -32.19 51.46 -3.88
N VAL A 18 -31.31 51.83 -4.83
CA VAL A 18 -31.15 53.14 -5.54
C VAL A 18 -30.38 54.35 -4.93
N ALA A 19 -29.21 54.58 -5.55
CA ALA A 19 -28.57 55.79 -6.14
C ALA A 19 -28.21 57.07 -5.36
N ALA A 20 -26.92 57.45 -5.45
CA ALA A 20 -26.48 58.84 -5.66
C ALA A 20 -25.11 58.87 -6.37
N LEU A 21 -24.96 59.77 -7.36
CA LEU A 21 -23.85 59.91 -8.31
C LEU A 21 -22.65 60.71 -7.75
N VAL A 22 -21.41 60.24 -7.97
CA VAL A 22 -20.21 61.09 -8.19
C VAL A 22 -19.19 60.30 -9.03
N GLY A 23 -18.56 60.96 -10.01
CA GLY A 23 -17.90 60.35 -11.17
C GLY A 23 -16.52 59.69 -10.95
N GLY A 24 -16.03 59.05 -12.02
CA GLY A 24 -14.65 58.53 -12.09
C GLY A 24 -14.46 57.39 -13.10
N ALA A 25 -13.88 57.72 -14.25
CA ALA A 25 -13.14 56.85 -15.19
C ALA A 25 -13.82 55.58 -15.75
N LEU A 26 -14.19 55.65 -17.04
CA LEU A 26 -14.37 54.48 -17.90
C LEU A 26 -12.99 53.84 -18.18
N THR A 27 -12.61 52.80 -17.45
CA THR A 27 -11.53 51.90 -17.88
C THR A 27 -12.15 50.67 -18.54
N ALA A 28 -12.01 50.55 -19.86
CA ALA A 28 -12.41 49.37 -20.61
C ALA A 28 -11.59 48.16 -20.15
N ALA A 29 -12.23 47.22 -19.45
CA ALA A 29 -11.63 45.93 -19.14
C ALA A 29 -11.65 45.07 -20.41
N ALA A 30 -10.47 44.83 -21.01
CA ALA A 30 -10.30 43.88 -22.10
C ALA A 30 -10.57 42.45 -21.60
N PRO A 31 -11.21 41.57 -22.38
CA PRO A 31 -11.39 40.17 -21.99
C PRO A 31 -10.03 39.47 -21.99
N ALA A 32 -9.62 38.95 -20.83
CA ALA A 32 -8.49 38.04 -20.74
C ALA A 32 -8.82 36.76 -21.52
N SER A 33 -8.18 36.56 -22.67
CA SER A 33 -8.29 35.32 -23.43
C SER A 33 -7.67 34.19 -22.61
N ALA A 34 -8.51 33.32 -22.05
CA ALA A 34 -8.04 32.09 -21.41
C ALA A 34 -7.50 31.17 -22.51
N SER A 35 -6.18 31.09 -22.65
CA SER A 35 -5.52 30.13 -23.51
C SER A 35 -5.75 28.73 -22.94
N ALA A 36 -6.69 27.98 -23.51
CA ALA A 36 -6.86 26.57 -23.21
C ALA A 36 -5.59 25.83 -23.66
N ALA A 37 -4.75 25.46 -22.70
CA ALA A 37 -3.61 24.59 -22.96
C ALA A 37 -4.15 23.24 -23.44
N SER A 38 -3.98 22.94 -24.73
CA SER A 38 -4.24 21.60 -25.25
C SER A 38 -3.18 20.65 -24.68
N SER A 39 -3.55 19.85 -23.69
CA SER A 39 -2.73 18.73 -23.24
C SER A 39 -2.67 17.70 -24.36
N THR A 40 -1.52 17.59 -25.02
CA THR A 40 -1.27 16.50 -25.96
C THR A 40 -1.12 15.22 -25.14
N VAL A 41 -2.13 14.35 -25.15
CA VAL A 41 -2.02 13.01 -24.59
C VAL A 41 -1.19 12.20 -25.57
N THR A 42 0.10 12.03 -25.30
CA THR A 42 0.93 11.07 -26.01
C THR A 42 0.47 9.68 -25.61
N THR A 43 -0.17 8.95 -26.52
CA THR A 43 -0.44 7.52 -26.35
C THR A 43 0.89 6.80 -26.17
N ALA A 44 1.21 6.40 -24.94
CA ALA A 44 2.40 5.62 -24.64
C ALA A 44 2.37 4.32 -25.47
N ALA A 45 3.39 4.10 -26.29
CA ALA A 45 3.54 2.85 -27.01
C ALA A 45 3.57 1.68 -26.01
N ARG A 46 2.79 0.63 -26.27
CA ARG A 46 2.81 -0.60 -25.46
C ARG A 46 4.19 -1.24 -25.60
N HIS A 47 5.05 -1.04 -24.60
CA HIS A 47 6.31 -1.77 -24.50
C HIS A 47 6.00 -3.23 -24.18
N HIS A 48 6.41 -4.13 -25.08
CA HIS A 48 6.39 -5.56 -24.82
C HIS A 48 7.49 -5.88 -23.82
N VAL A 49 7.10 -6.24 -22.60
CA VAL A 49 8.03 -6.68 -21.56
C VAL A 49 8.55 -8.07 -21.91
N HIS A 50 9.87 -8.21 -21.98
CA HIS A 50 10.50 -9.50 -22.23
C HIS A 50 10.65 -10.26 -20.90
N THR A 51 9.98 -11.40 -20.78
CA THR A 51 10.05 -12.27 -19.60
C THR A 51 10.53 -13.67 -19.94
N ARG A 52 11.05 -14.39 -18.93
CA ARG A 52 11.40 -15.80 -18.98
C ARG A 52 10.96 -16.47 -17.68
N HIS A 53 10.42 -17.69 -17.76
CA HIS A 53 10.21 -18.50 -16.55
C HIS A 53 11.53 -18.79 -15.82
N LEU A 54 11.51 -18.68 -14.50
CA LEU A 54 12.67 -18.99 -13.66
C LEU A 54 12.87 -20.50 -13.49
N CYS A 55 11.78 -21.27 -13.51
CA CYS A 55 11.76 -22.70 -13.27
C CYS A 55 11.45 -23.52 -14.54
N ALA A 56 11.77 -24.81 -14.52
CA ALA A 56 11.38 -25.73 -15.60
C ALA A 56 9.87 -26.01 -15.57
N ALA A 57 9.27 -26.22 -16.75
CA ALA A 57 7.86 -26.62 -16.84
C ALA A 57 7.63 -28.02 -16.24
N PRO A 58 6.52 -28.24 -15.52
CA PRO A 58 6.17 -29.57 -15.01
C PRO A 58 5.96 -30.55 -16.17
N LYS A 59 6.48 -31.77 -16.02
CA LYS A 59 6.38 -32.83 -17.05
C LYS A 59 5.19 -33.77 -16.86
N HIS A 60 4.49 -33.67 -15.73
CA HIS A 60 3.41 -34.57 -15.35
C HIS A 60 2.18 -33.80 -14.87
N VAL A 61 1.00 -34.39 -15.06
CA VAL A 61 -0.24 -33.87 -14.46
C VAL A 61 -0.17 -33.98 -12.93
N ARG A 62 -0.86 -33.08 -12.22
CA ARG A 62 -0.95 -33.06 -10.74
C ARG A 62 0.40 -32.87 -10.02
N THR A 63 1.35 -32.18 -10.65
CA THR A 63 2.54 -31.67 -9.96
C THR A 63 2.44 -30.16 -9.78
N MET A 64 2.99 -29.65 -8.67
CA MET A 64 3.10 -28.21 -8.43
C MET A 64 4.04 -27.60 -9.47
N SER A 65 3.68 -26.42 -9.99
CA SER A 65 4.52 -25.66 -10.91
C SER A 65 4.90 -24.31 -10.30
N CYS A 66 6.14 -23.91 -10.53
CA CYS A 66 6.62 -22.57 -10.21
C CYS A 66 6.14 -21.60 -11.29
N LEU A 67 5.41 -20.56 -10.89
CA LEU A 67 4.90 -19.51 -11.78
C LEU A 67 5.79 -18.25 -11.80
N ALA A 68 7.00 -18.36 -11.26
CA ALA A 68 7.90 -17.22 -11.17
C ALA A 68 8.51 -16.89 -12.54
N GLU A 69 8.44 -15.60 -12.91
CA GLU A 69 9.01 -15.04 -14.13
C GLU A 69 10.04 -13.97 -13.80
N VAL A 70 11.06 -13.84 -14.64
CA VAL A 70 12.04 -12.75 -14.59
C VAL A 70 11.94 -11.91 -15.85
N ARG A 71 12.04 -10.59 -15.70
CA ARG A 71 12.20 -9.68 -16.82
C ARG A 71 13.64 -9.72 -17.32
N THR A 72 13.82 -10.00 -18.60
CA THR A 72 15.15 -10.16 -19.23
C THR A 72 15.58 -8.92 -20.01
N ASP A 73 14.67 -7.96 -20.21
CA ASP A 73 14.90 -6.71 -20.94
C ASP A 73 15.36 -5.53 -20.05
N VAL A 74 15.61 -5.80 -18.77
CA VAL A 74 16.14 -4.83 -17.82
C VAL A 74 17.63 -5.06 -17.64
N THR A 75 18.47 -4.19 -18.21
CA THR A 75 19.86 -4.07 -17.78
C THR A 75 19.84 -3.64 -16.32
N GLN A 76 20.39 -4.47 -15.43
CA GLN A 76 20.36 -4.24 -13.98
C GLN A 76 20.93 -2.85 -13.69
N ALA A 77 20.05 -1.89 -13.43
CA ALA A 77 20.46 -0.51 -13.22
C ALA A 77 21.33 -0.46 -11.95
N HIS A 78 22.37 0.38 -11.94
CA HIS A 78 23.19 0.65 -10.75
C HIS A 78 22.38 0.92 -9.47
N VAL A 79 21.12 1.34 -9.63
CA VAL A 79 20.12 1.50 -8.57
C VAL A 79 19.89 0.22 -7.77
N PHE A 80 19.90 -0.98 -8.38
CA PHE A 80 19.76 -2.25 -7.66
C PHE A 80 20.98 -2.57 -6.79
N ALA A 81 22.19 -2.18 -7.22
CA ALA A 81 23.39 -2.31 -6.39
C ALA A 81 23.42 -1.27 -5.26
N ALA A 82 22.93 -0.05 -5.51
CA ALA A 82 22.85 1.01 -4.50
C ALA A 82 21.82 0.75 -3.40
N HIS A 83 20.81 -0.08 -3.66
CA HIS A 83 19.79 -0.51 -2.68
C HIS A 83 19.94 -1.98 -2.29
N ALA A 84 21.10 -2.59 -2.60
CA ALA A 84 21.37 -3.95 -2.18
C ALA A 84 21.43 -3.99 -0.66
N VAL A 85 20.62 -4.86 -0.06
CA VAL A 85 20.62 -5.10 1.39
C VAL A 85 21.93 -5.81 1.73
N SER A 86 22.70 -5.25 2.65
CA SER A 86 23.92 -5.88 3.17
C SER A 86 23.53 -7.06 4.07
N ALA A 87 24.36 -8.11 4.18
CA ALA A 87 24.04 -9.31 4.96
C ALA A 87 23.71 -9.02 6.44
N ASP A 88 24.25 -7.94 7.00
CA ASP A 88 24.03 -7.48 8.38
C ASP A 88 23.11 -6.25 8.48
N ALA A 89 22.46 -5.85 7.39
CA ALA A 89 21.51 -4.75 7.46
C ALA A 89 20.31 -5.19 8.31
N THR A 90 19.98 -4.41 9.34
CA THR A 90 18.71 -4.58 10.05
C THR A 90 17.56 -4.56 9.05
N PRO A 91 16.56 -5.44 9.17
CA PRO A 91 15.44 -5.46 8.26
C PRO A 91 14.82 -4.07 8.12
N SER A 92 14.82 -3.52 6.91
CA SER A 92 14.04 -2.32 6.61
C SER A 92 12.61 -2.77 6.33
N GLY A 93 11.69 -2.52 7.26
CA GLY A 93 10.31 -2.98 7.13
C GLY A 93 9.54 -3.01 8.44
N TYR A 94 8.31 -3.55 8.38
CA TYR A 94 7.45 -3.72 9.54
C TYR A 94 7.83 -4.98 10.32
N GLY A 95 8.10 -4.82 11.62
CA GLY A 95 8.31 -5.91 12.55
C GLY A 95 7.00 -6.40 13.19
N PRO A 96 7.08 -7.41 14.10
CA PRO A 96 5.91 -7.96 14.77
C PRO A 96 5.13 -6.92 15.59
N GLY A 97 5.82 -5.97 16.23
CA GLY A 97 5.18 -4.87 16.95
C GLY A 97 4.38 -3.94 16.05
N ASP A 98 4.90 -3.64 14.86
CA ASP A 98 4.19 -2.83 13.86
C ASP A 98 2.93 -3.55 13.39
N LEU A 99 3.01 -4.86 13.11
CA LEU A 99 1.85 -5.65 12.72
C LEU A 99 0.78 -5.72 13.82
N LEU A 100 1.18 -5.91 15.08
CA LEU A 100 0.25 -5.86 16.21
C LEU A 100 -0.49 -4.52 16.26
N SER A 101 0.26 -3.41 16.13
CA SER A 101 -0.31 -2.06 16.21
C SER A 101 -1.20 -1.71 15.01
N ALA A 102 -0.78 -2.09 13.79
CA ALA A 102 -1.48 -1.77 12.56
C ALA A 102 -2.88 -2.41 12.50
N TYR A 103 -3.03 -3.59 13.10
CA TYR A 103 -4.28 -4.34 13.12
C TYR A 103 -4.97 -4.37 14.49
N ASN A 104 -4.46 -3.61 15.46
CA ASN A 104 -4.98 -3.57 16.84
C ASN A 104 -5.15 -4.98 17.45
N LEU A 105 -4.15 -5.85 17.22
CA LEU A 105 -4.18 -7.24 17.65
C LEU A 105 -3.82 -7.35 19.13
N PRO A 106 -4.49 -8.25 19.89
CA PRO A 106 -4.07 -8.54 21.25
C PRO A 106 -2.69 -9.21 21.24
N ALA A 107 -1.80 -8.78 22.15
CA ALA A 107 -0.42 -9.30 22.24
C ALA A 107 -0.34 -10.83 22.38
N ASN A 108 -1.38 -11.43 22.98
CA ASN A 108 -1.46 -12.87 23.26
C ASN A 108 -2.57 -13.56 22.44
N GLY A 109 -2.97 -13.00 21.30
CA GLY A 109 -4.15 -13.45 20.55
C GLY A 109 -4.17 -14.92 20.10
N GLY A 110 -3.00 -15.57 20.05
CA GLY A 110 -2.85 -16.99 19.70
C GLY A 110 -2.57 -17.92 20.88
N ALA A 111 -2.63 -17.46 22.13
CA ALA A 111 -2.26 -18.29 23.28
C ALA A 111 -3.08 -19.59 23.34
N GLY A 112 -2.38 -20.72 23.45
CA GLY A 112 -2.98 -22.07 23.50
C GLY A 112 -3.51 -22.58 22.16
N GLN A 113 -3.29 -21.87 21.06
CA GLN A 113 -3.64 -22.33 19.72
C GLN A 113 -2.42 -22.95 19.02
N THR A 114 -2.64 -24.02 18.27
CA THR A 114 -1.63 -24.60 17.39
C THR A 114 -1.83 -24.06 15.98
N VAL A 115 -0.76 -23.54 15.38
CA VAL A 115 -0.75 -23.05 13.99
C VAL A 115 0.18 -23.94 13.18
N ALA A 116 -0.33 -24.54 12.11
CA ALA A 116 0.46 -25.33 11.17
C ALA A 116 0.77 -24.52 9.90
N ILE A 117 2.02 -24.54 9.47
CA ILE A 117 2.48 -23.92 8.22
C ILE A 117 2.86 -25.06 7.26
N VAL A 118 2.31 -25.02 6.05
CA VAL A 118 2.65 -25.98 4.99
C VAL A 118 3.63 -25.31 4.04
N ASP A 119 4.86 -25.81 4.03
CA ASP A 119 5.86 -25.40 3.05
C ASP A 119 6.05 -26.47 1.97
N ALA A 120 6.60 -26.04 0.83
CA ALA A 120 6.94 -26.92 -0.26
C ALA A 120 8.29 -27.60 0.02
N GLN A 121 8.23 -28.85 0.50
CA GLN A 121 9.38 -29.69 0.92
C GLN A 121 9.81 -29.47 2.38
N ASP A 122 10.92 -30.10 2.75
CA ASP A 122 11.53 -30.01 4.09
C ASP A 122 12.42 -28.76 4.18
N ASP A 123 12.25 -28.00 5.27
CA ASP A 123 13.15 -26.91 5.66
C ASP A 123 13.87 -27.29 6.96
N PRO A 124 15.09 -27.85 6.88
CA PRO A 124 15.84 -28.27 8.06
C PRO A 124 16.32 -27.11 8.94
N ASN A 125 16.23 -25.86 8.46
CA ASN A 125 16.69 -24.68 9.20
C ASN A 125 15.55 -23.89 9.83
N ALA A 126 14.28 -24.29 9.64
CA ALA A 126 13.11 -23.52 10.10
C ALA A 126 13.18 -23.09 11.58
N GLU A 127 13.58 -23.99 12.49
CA GLU A 127 13.71 -23.65 13.91
C GLU A 127 14.86 -22.65 14.18
N ALA A 128 15.99 -22.78 13.46
CA ALA A 128 17.14 -21.89 13.59
C ALA A 128 16.85 -20.48 13.04
N ASP A 129 16.15 -20.40 11.91
CA ASP A 129 15.71 -19.14 11.31
C ASP A 129 14.66 -18.46 12.18
N LEU A 130 13.72 -19.23 12.76
CA LEU A 130 12.77 -18.74 13.75
C LEU A 130 13.49 -18.18 14.99
N ALA A 131 14.53 -18.85 15.48
CA ALA A 131 15.32 -18.35 16.61
C ALA A 131 15.98 -17.00 16.29
N THR A 132 16.54 -16.85 15.07
CA THR A 132 17.13 -15.59 14.60
C THR A 132 16.09 -14.47 14.56
N TYR A 133 14.93 -14.73 13.96
CA TYR A 133 13.82 -13.77 13.91
C TYR A 133 13.39 -13.32 15.31
N ARG A 134 13.19 -14.28 16.23
CA ARG A 134 12.71 -13.98 17.58
C ARG A 134 13.74 -13.20 18.39
N SER A 135 15.02 -13.52 18.25
CA SER A 135 16.13 -12.75 18.83
C SER A 135 16.17 -11.30 18.31
N GLN A 136 16.08 -11.14 16.99
CA GLN A 136 16.10 -9.83 16.32
C GLN A 136 15.01 -8.88 16.84
N TYR A 137 13.84 -9.41 17.20
CA TYR A 137 12.70 -8.62 17.67
C TYR A 137 12.42 -8.72 19.18
N GLY A 138 13.34 -9.30 19.96
CA GLY A 138 13.20 -9.40 21.42
C GLY A 138 12.00 -10.25 21.88
N LEU A 139 11.62 -11.25 21.08
CA LEU A 139 10.53 -12.18 21.39
C LEU A 139 11.04 -13.39 22.20
N PRO A 140 10.23 -13.98 23.09
CA PRO A 140 10.63 -15.17 23.87
C PRO A 140 11.01 -16.34 22.96
N ALA A 141 11.99 -17.18 23.28
CA ALA A 141 12.39 -18.29 22.40
C ALA A 141 11.22 -19.25 22.05
N CYS A 142 11.19 -19.75 20.82
CA CYS A 142 10.22 -20.73 20.33
C CYS A 142 10.99 -21.91 19.75
N THR A 143 10.93 -23.06 20.40
CA THR A 143 11.78 -24.23 20.11
C THR A 143 10.99 -25.52 20.23
N THR A 144 11.52 -26.60 19.65
CA THR A 144 10.98 -27.95 19.86
C THR A 144 11.04 -28.34 21.34
N ALA A 145 12.13 -27.97 22.03
CA ALA A 145 12.36 -28.33 23.43
C ALA A 145 11.37 -27.69 24.42
N ASN A 146 10.88 -26.48 24.13
CA ASN A 146 9.88 -25.79 24.94
C ASN A 146 8.45 -25.96 24.42
N GLY A 147 8.25 -26.77 23.38
CA GLY A 147 6.93 -27.10 22.81
C GLY A 147 6.26 -25.94 22.08
N CYS A 148 7.01 -24.92 21.70
CA CYS A 148 6.49 -23.80 20.91
C CYS A 148 6.57 -24.06 19.40
N PHE A 149 7.59 -24.79 18.95
CA PHE A 149 7.76 -25.28 17.58
C PHE A 149 7.48 -26.79 17.53
#